data_AF-A0A954JFI9-F1
#
_entry.id   AF-A0A954JFI9-F1
#
_cell.length_a   1.000
_cell.length_b   1.000
_cell.length_c   1.000
_cell.angle_alpha   90.00
_cell.angle_beta   90.00
_cell.angle_gamma   90.00
#
_symmetry.space_group_name_H-M   'P 1'
#
loop_
_entity.id
_entity.type
_entity.pdbx_description
1 polymer ?
#
loop_
_entity_poly.entity_id
_entity_poly.type
_entity_poly.pdbx_seq_one_letter_code
_entity_poly.pdbx_strand_id
1 'polypeptide(L)'
;MQSIDEARLETDPQYRYEFLAEFIGFGPDDVRQVQSCAMHLGPRIPQLVEATYKKLLGYDATARHFIPRQHGFDGPTPPDLSALTADHPQIQFRKDHLNRYFIALIGRAYDAKMVQYLDMVGKIHTPAAGNKEINVPLVQMNALMGIISSVLIESISQWPIDADARLRTIQAFNKLLWIQNDFITRHYQGASISAAE
;
A
#
# COMPACT_ATOMS: atom_id res chain seq x y z
N MET A 1 -30.91 10.21 0.67
CA MET A 1 -29.85 9.71 -0.23
C MET A 1 -29.03 10.89 -0.69
N GLN A 2 -27.71 10.80 -0.58
CA GLN A 2 -26.78 11.77 -1.16
C GLN A 2 -26.62 11.47 -2.65
N SER A 3 -26.61 12.51 -3.48
CA SER A 3 -26.32 12.38 -4.91
C SER A 3 -24.80 12.40 -5.10
N ILE A 4 -24.28 11.45 -5.88
CA ILE A 4 -22.86 11.30 -6.17
C ILE A 4 -22.65 11.50 -7.67
N ASP A 5 -21.63 12.27 -8.03
CA ASP A 5 -21.17 12.43 -9.40
C ASP A 5 -20.18 11.30 -9.72
N GLU A 6 -20.69 10.23 -10.34
CA GLU A 6 -19.90 9.03 -10.65
C GLU A 6 -18.72 9.34 -11.61
N ALA A 7 -18.87 10.30 -12.52
CA ALA A 7 -17.78 10.68 -13.43
C ALA A 7 -16.61 11.35 -12.68
N ARG A 8 -16.92 12.11 -11.62
CA ARG A 8 -15.89 12.68 -10.75
C ARG A 8 -15.17 11.64 -9.90
N LEU A 9 -15.80 10.53 -9.54
CA LEU A 9 -15.10 9.44 -8.84
C LEU A 9 -13.93 8.88 -9.66
N GLU A 10 -14.02 8.93 -10.99
CA GLU A 10 -12.97 8.44 -11.88
C GLU A 10 -11.87 9.46 -12.17
N THR A 11 -12.18 10.76 -12.11
CA THR A 11 -11.30 11.84 -12.58
C THR A 11 -10.72 12.71 -11.48
N ASP A 12 -11.36 12.79 -10.31
CA ASP A 12 -10.99 13.64 -9.18
C ASP A 12 -10.59 12.78 -7.97
N PRO A 13 -9.28 12.57 -7.73
CA PRO A 13 -8.80 11.81 -6.56
C PRO A 13 -9.35 12.32 -5.22
N GLN A 14 -9.53 13.64 -5.07
CA GLN A 14 -10.02 14.23 -3.83
C GLN A 14 -11.49 13.86 -3.61
N TYR A 15 -12.33 14.03 -4.64
CA TYR A 15 -13.74 13.65 -4.58
C TYR A 15 -13.94 12.15 -4.32
N ARG A 16 -13.10 11.31 -4.97
CA ARG A 16 -13.10 9.85 -4.73
C ARG A 16 -12.76 9.51 -3.29
N TYR A 17 -11.72 10.13 -2.73
CA TYR A 17 -11.33 9.93 -1.33
C TYR A 17 -12.46 10.34 -0.37
N GLU A 18 -13.08 11.50 -0.60
CA GLU A 18 -14.17 12.01 0.25
C GLU A 18 -15.35 11.04 0.26
N PHE A 19 -15.77 10.56 -0.91
CA PHE A 19 -16.83 9.55 -1.02
C PHE A 19 -16.46 8.25 -0.29
N LEU A 20 -15.26 7.71 -0.51
CA LEU A 20 -14.83 6.46 0.13
C LEU A 20 -14.71 6.62 1.65
N ALA A 21 -14.12 7.70 2.12
CA ALA A 21 -13.95 7.98 3.53
C ALA A 21 -15.30 8.13 4.24
N GLU A 22 -16.26 8.84 3.63
CA GLU A 22 -17.62 8.96 4.15
C GLU A 22 -18.34 7.60 4.17
N PHE A 23 -18.32 6.86 3.05
CA PHE A 23 -19.03 5.59 2.92
C PHE A 23 -18.49 4.48 3.84
N ILE A 24 -17.16 4.36 3.93
CA ILE A 24 -16.47 3.38 4.78
C ILE A 24 -16.49 3.81 6.26
N GLY A 25 -16.75 5.09 6.52
CA GLY A 25 -16.69 5.68 7.86
C GLY A 25 -15.26 5.84 8.38
N PHE A 26 -14.33 6.24 7.51
CA PHE A 26 -12.96 6.63 7.88
C PHE A 26 -12.93 8.13 8.17
N GLY A 27 -13.08 8.48 9.45
CA GLY A 27 -13.23 9.87 9.89
C GLY A 27 -12.00 10.43 10.62
N PRO A 28 -12.11 11.67 11.15
CA PRO A 28 -11.08 12.29 11.98
C PRO A 28 -10.64 11.44 13.17
N ASP A 29 -11.55 10.63 13.72
CA ASP A 29 -11.29 9.75 14.87
C ASP A 29 -10.39 8.58 14.47
N ASP A 30 -10.63 7.98 13.30
CA ASP A 30 -9.77 6.94 12.74
C ASP A 30 -8.39 7.50 12.40
N VAL A 31 -8.30 8.71 11.84
CA VAL A 31 -7.02 9.39 11.60
C VAL A 31 -6.24 9.59 12.90
N ARG A 32 -6.89 10.08 13.96
CA ARG A 32 -6.27 10.21 15.28
C ARG A 32 -5.84 8.86 15.85
N GLN A 33 -6.59 7.79 15.59
CA GLN A 33 -6.22 6.44 16.01
C GLN A 33 -4.97 5.94 15.27
N VAL A 34 -4.91 6.12 13.95
CA VAL A 34 -3.74 5.77 13.12
C VAL A 34 -2.50 6.57 13.54
N GLN A 35 -2.64 7.85 13.85
CA GLN A 35 -1.52 8.69 14.26
C GLN A 35 -1.07 8.42 15.71
N SER A 36 -2.01 8.23 16.64
CA SER A 36 -1.67 7.96 18.05
C SER A 36 -0.93 6.65 18.25
N CYS A 37 -1.10 5.68 17.35
CA CYS A 37 -0.36 4.42 17.40
C CYS A 37 1.10 4.53 16.93
N ALA A 38 1.57 5.70 16.47
CA ALA A 38 2.90 5.85 15.90
C ALA A 38 4.04 5.35 16.82
N MET A 39 3.92 5.57 18.13
CA MET A 39 4.89 5.08 19.13
C MET A 39 4.90 3.55 19.28
N HIS A 40 3.80 2.87 18.93
CA HIS A 40 3.70 1.41 18.94
C HIS A 40 4.08 0.83 17.58
N LEU A 41 3.51 1.33 16.49
CA LEU A 41 3.75 0.82 15.14
C LEU A 41 5.15 1.15 14.64
N GLY A 42 5.63 2.38 14.84
CA GLY A 42 6.91 2.87 14.31
C GLY A 42 8.10 1.93 14.52
N PRO A 43 8.40 1.52 15.77
CA PRO A 43 9.47 0.56 16.07
C PRO A 43 9.28 -0.84 15.46
N ARG A 44 8.06 -1.20 15.06
CA ARG A 44 7.68 -2.52 14.53
C ARG A 44 7.59 -2.55 13.00
N ILE A 45 7.60 -1.39 12.33
CA ILE A 45 7.52 -1.30 10.86
C ILE A 45 8.59 -2.17 10.18
N PRO A 46 9.89 -2.17 10.58
CA PRO A 46 10.88 -3.00 9.91
C PRO A 46 10.52 -4.50 9.93
N GLN A 47 9.99 -5.00 11.05
CA GLN A 47 9.58 -6.39 11.18
C GLN A 47 8.36 -6.73 10.30
N LEU A 48 7.39 -5.81 10.20
CA LEU A 48 6.24 -5.96 9.30
C LEU A 48 6.67 -6.02 7.83
N VAL A 49 7.63 -5.17 7.46
CA VAL A 49 8.22 -5.14 6.12
C VAL A 49 8.96 -6.45 5.83
N GLU A 50 9.78 -6.95 6.75
CA GLU A 50 10.44 -8.26 6.59
C GLU A 50 9.44 -9.40 6.41
N ALA A 51 8.39 -9.47 7.23
CA ALA A 51 7.34 -10.48 7.10
C ALA A 51 6.63 -10.42 5.73
N THR A 52 6.36 -9.19 5.25
CA THR A 52 5.77 -8.95 3.93
C THR A 52 6.68 -9.43 2.81
N TYR A 53 7.97 -9.05 2.82
CA TYR A 53 8.93 -9.44 1.78
C TYR A 53 9.24 -10.94 1.80
N LYS A 54 9.28 -11.57 2.98
CA LYS A 54 9.40 -13.03 3.09
C LYS A 54 8.27 -13.73 2.34
N LYS A 55 7.03 -13.20 2.42
CA LYS A 55 5.90 -13.75 1.67
C LYS A 55 6.02 -13.47 0.17
N LEU A 56 6.36 -12.25 -0.24
CA LEU A 56 6.48 -11.87 -1.65
C LEU A 56 7.62 -12.60 -2.39
N LEU A 57 8.73 -12.86 -1.71
CA LEU A 57 9.87 -13.59 -2.29
C LEU A 57 9.67 -15.12 -2.27
N GLY A 58 8.64 -15.61 -1.57
CA GLY A 58 8.32 -17.03 -1.49
C GLY A 58 7.56 -17.60 -2.69
N TYR A 59 7.15 -16.75 -3.64
CA TYR A 59 6.43 -17.16 -4.86
C TYR A 59 7.06 -16.49 -6.08
N ASP A 60 7.35 -17.27 -7.12
CA ASP A 60 7.92 -16.77 -8.39
C ASP A 60 7.06 -15.66 -9.02
N ALA A 61 5.74 -15.83 -8.97
CA ALA A 61 4.74 -14.95 -9.53
C ALA A 61 4.90 -13.52 -9.01
N THR A 62 5.24 -13.34 -7.73
CA THR A 62 5.46 -12.05 -7.06
C THR A 62 6.94 -11.65 -7.06
N ALA A 63 7.86 -12.60 -6.87
CA ALA A 63 9.29 -12.33 -6.76
C ALA A 63 9.89 -11.74 -8.05
N ARG A 64 9.41 -12.17 -9.22
CA ARG A 64 9.93 -11.72 -10.53
C ARG A 64 9.83 -10.21 -10.75
N HIS A 65 8.89 -9.54 -10.06
CA HIS A 65 8.70 -8.09 -10.18
C HIS A 65 9.81 -7.26 -9.52
N PHE A 66 10.71 -7.90 -8.78
CA PHE A 66 11.89 -7.26 -8.19
C PHE A 66 13.17 -7.43 -9.02
N ILE A 67 13.11 -8.13 -10.17
CA ILE A 67 14.24 -8.25 -11.10
C ILE A 67 14.48 -6.92 -11.84
N PRO A 68 13.46 -6.30 -12.48
CA PRO A 68 13.66 -5.04 -13.18
C PRO A 68 14.14 -3.96 -12.21
N ARG A 69 15.06 -3.12 -12.68
CA ARG A 69 15.65 -2.04 -11.88
C ARG A 69 14.57 -1.13 -11.32
N GLN A 70 14.55 -0.93 -10.01
CA GLN A 70 13.68 0.08 -9.42
C GLN A 70 14.06 1.49 -9.86
N HIS A 71 13.06 2.33 -10.12
CA HIS A 71 13.29 3.76 -10.36
C HIS A 71 14.00 4.41 -9.16
N GLY A 72 15.10 5.14 -9.42
CA GLY A 72 15.93 5.77 -8.39
C GLY A 72 16.93 4.84 -7.70
N PHE A 73 17.08 3.60 -8.16
CA PHE A 73 18.09 2.66 -7.66
C PHE A 73 19.23 2.48 -8.67
N ASP A 74 20.44 2.88 -8.26
CA ASP A 74 21.64 2.85 -9.11
C ASP A 74 22.55 1.63 -8.88
N GLY A 75 22.19 0.73 -7.96
CA GLY A 75 22.99 -0.45 -7.61
C GLY A 75 22.88 -1.63 -8.58
N PRO A 76 23.46 -2.80 -8.25
CA PRO A 76 23.36 -4.00 -9.08
C PRO A 76 21.92 -4.55 -9.10
N THR A 77 21.49 -5.11 -10.23
CA THR A 77 20.22 -5.85 -10.35
C THR A 77 20.52 -7.35 -10.38
N PRO A 78 19.63 -8.19 -9.85
CA PRO A 78 19.81 -9.63 -9.96
C PRO A 78 19.64 -10.05 -11.44
N PRO A 79 20.46 -10.96 -11.96
CA PRO A 79 20.34 -11.42 -13.36
C PRO A 79 19.05 -12.21 -13.60
N ASP A 80 18.59 -12.96 -12.59
CA ASP A 80 17.40 -13.81 -12.66
C ASP A 80 16.83 -14.08 -11.25
N LEU A 81 15.75 -14.87 -11.18
CA LEU A 81 15.09 -15.24 -9.93
C LEU A 81 15.99 -16.04 -8.98
N SER A 82 16.91 -16.85 -9.49
CA SER A 82 17.79 -17.69 -8.66
C SER A 82 18.81 -16.87 -7.87
N ALA A 83 19.18 -15.71 -8.40
CA ALA A 83 20.07 -14.74 -7.77
C ALA A 83 19.34 -13.70 -6.89
N LEU A 84 18.01 -13.71 -6.86
CA LEU A 84 17.21 -12.79 -6.06
C LEU A 84 17.08 -13.29 -4.61
N THR A 85 17.72 -12.60 -3.68
CA THR A 85 17.64 -12.91 -2.24
C THR A 85 17.07 -11.75 -1.44
N ALA A 86 16.62 -12.02 -0.22
CA ALA A 86 16.11 -10.99 0.70
C ALA A 86 17.15 -9.93 1.06
N ASP A 87 18.44 -10.26 0.96
CA ASP A 87 19.57 -9.39 1.28
C ASP A 87 20.09 -8.63 0.06
N HIS A 88 19.53 -8.89 -1.13
CA HIS A 88 19.95 -8.21 -2.35
C HIS A 88 19.76 -6.68 -2.20
N PRO A 89 20.73 -5.83 -2.60
CA PRO A 89 20.66 -4.38 -2.36
C PRO A 89 19.38 -3.71 -2.91
N GLN A 90 18.89 -4.18 -4.07
CA GLN A 90 17.62 -3.70 -4.61
C GLN A 90 16.43 -4.06 -3.71
N ILE A 91 16.41 -5.25 -3.10
CA ILE A 91 15.34 -5.65 -2.18
C ILE A 91 15.36 -4.77 -0.93
N GLN A 92 16.55 -4.46 -0.40
CA GLN A 92 16.69 -3.53 0.72
C GLN A 92 16.16 -2.12 0.34
N PHE A 93 16.49 -1.63 -0.84
CA PHE A 93 15.96 -0.36 -1.36
C PHE A 93 14.42 -0.37 -1.49
N ARG A 94 13.84 -1.51 -1.89
CA ARG A 94 12.38 -1.69 -2.00
C ARG A 94 11.71 -1.77 -0.62
N LYS A 95 12.34 -2.44 0.35
CA LYS A 95 11.91 -2.47 1.75
C LYS A 95 11.87 -1.07 2.34
N ASP A 96 12.86 -0.22 2.03
CA ASP A 96 12.87 1.19 2.46
C ASP A 96 11.68 1.99 1.93
N HIS A 97 11.20 1.71 0.71
CA HIS A 97 9.98 2.35 0.19
C HIS A 97 8.75 1.94 1.00
N LEU A 98 8.62 0.65 1.32
CA LEU A 98 7.52 0.17 2.15
C LEU A 98 7.60 0.69 3.59
N ASN A 99 8.81 0.80 4.16
CA ASN A 99 9.05 1.46 5.45
C ASN A 99 8.54 2.91 5.42
N ARG A 100 8.95 3.69 4.40
CA ARG A 100 8.51 5.08 4.22
C ARG A 100 7.01 5.19 4.03
N TYR A 101 6.40 4.22 3.35
CA TYR A 101 4.95 4.16 3.21
C TYR A 101 4.24 4.05 4.55
N PHE A 102 4.61 3.09 5.41
CA PHE A 102 4.02 2.99 6.74
C PHE A 102 4.27 4.22 7.61
N ILE A 103 5.48 4.80 7.56
CA ILE A 103 5.80 6.06 8.25
C ILE A 103 4.91 7.20 7.76
N ALA A 104 4.64 7.28 6.45
CA ALA A 104 3.74 8.28 5.89
C ALA A 104 2.30 8.11 6.40
N LEU A 105 1.80 6.88 6.49
CA LEU A 105 0.44 6.61 6.99
C LEU A 105 0.23 7.09 8.43
N ILE A 106 1.23 6.89 9.30
CA ILE A 106 1.13 7.27 10.72
C ILE A 106 1.58 8.70 11.03
N GLY A 107 2.32 9.33 10.11
CA GLY A 107 2.99 10.61 10.36
C GLY A 107 2.41 11.81 9.60
N ARG A 108 1.73 11.60 8.47
CA ARG A 108 1.20 12.71 7.65
C ARG A 108 -0.18 13.15 8.11
N ALA A 109 -0.49 14.42 7.84
CA ALA A 109 -1.86 14.91 7.87
C ALA A 109 -2.66 14.28 6.73
N TYR A 110 -3.92 13.93 6.98
CA TYR A 110 -4.82 13.35 5.97
C TYR A 110 -5.52 14.48 5.20
N ASP A 111 -4.72 15.24 4.46
CA ASP A 111 -5.14 16.34 3.59
C ASP A 111 -5.04 15.96 2.10
N ALA A 112 -5.26 16.91 1.21
CA ALA A 112 -5.17 16.69 -0.24
C ALA A 112 -3.81 16.13 -0.70
N LYS A 113 -2.70 16.42 0.01
CA LYS A 113 -1.38 15.85 -0.31
C LYS A 113 -1.31 14.37 0.05
N MET A 114 -1.98 13.95 1.13
CA MET A 114 -2.11 12.54 1.46
C MET A 114 -2.92 11.80 0.39
N VAL A 115 -4.01 12.39 -0.09
CA VAL A 115 -4.81 11.79 -1.18
C VAL A 115 -3.96 11.59 -2.44
N GLN A 116 -3.23 12.61 -2.87
CA GLN A 116 -2.30 12.50 -4.01
C GLN A 116 -1.20 11.45 -3.78
N TYR A 117 -0.75 11.30 -2.54
CA TYR A 117 0.23 10.29 -2.17
C TYR A 117 -0.34 8.87 -2.28
N LEU A 118 -1.55 8.62 -1.76
CA LEU A 118 -2.23 7.32 -1.87
C LEU A 118 -2.47 6.92 -3.35
N ASP A 119 -2.86 7.89 -4.19
CA ASP A 119 -3.03 7.71 -5.64
C ASP A 119 -1.69 7.33 -6.30
N MET A 120 -0.63 8.10 -6.03
CA MET A 120 0.69 7.79 -6.57
C MET A 120 1.20 6.41 -6.15
N VAL A 121 0.97 5.99 -4.90
CA VAL A 121 1.31 4.64 -4.42
C VAL A 121 0.61 3.56 -5.24
N GLY A 122 -0.64 3.78 -5.65
CA GLY A 122 -1.32 2.89 -6.58
C GLY A 122 -0.66 2.87 -7.96
N LYS A 123 -0.41 4.06 -8.52
CA LYS A 123 0.06 4.24 -9.89
C LYS A 123 1.43 3.60 -10.17
N ILE A 124 2.37 3.67 -9.23
CA ILE A 124 3.75 3.18 -9.40
C ILE A 124 3.88 1.65 -9.57
N HIS A 125 2.82 0.89 -9.31
CA HIS A 125 2.81 -0.57 -9.52
C HIS A 125 2.35 -0.97 -10.94
N THR A 126 2.08 0.04 -11.78
CA THR A 126 1.65 -0.09 -13.17
C THR A 126 2.64 0.62 -14.11
N PRO A 127 2.59 0.38 -15.44
CA PRO A 127 3.41 1.12 -16.40
C PRO A 127 3.14 2.63 -16.47
N ALA A 128 2.10 3.14 -15.79
CA ALA A 128 1.70 4.54 -15.84
C ALA A 128 2.61 5.46 -15.01
N ALA A 129 3.46 4.93 -14.11
CA ALA A 129 4.44 5.69 -13.34
C ALA A 129 5.63 4.82 -12.88
N GLY A 130 6.75 5.44 -12.54
CA GLY A 130 7.95 4.72 -12.09
C GLY A 130 8.70 4.04 -13.24
N ASN A 131 9.13 2.78 -13.05
CA ASN A 131 9.73 1.99 -14.14
C ASN A 131 8.62 1.24 -14.90
N LYS A 132 8.51 1.49 -16.21
CA LYS A 132 7.53 0.86 -17.12
C LYS A 132 7.64 -0.66 -17.21
N GLU A 133 8.81 -1.24 -16.90
CA GLU A 133 9.04 -2.68 -16.83
C GLU A 133 8.38 -3.32 -15.59
N ILE A 134 8.00 -2.51 -14.61
CA ILE A 134 7.29 -2.95 -13.42
C ILE A 134 5.79 -2.85 -13.70
N ASN A 135 5.21 -3.99 -14.07
CA ASN A 135 3.77 -4.14 -14.24
C ASN A 135 3.28 -5.29 -13.36
N VAL A 136 2.79 -4.98 -12.16
CA VAL A 136 2.33 -5.98 -11.19
C VAL A 136 0.86 -6.29 -11.46
N PRO A 137 0.47 -7.53 -11.81
CA PRO A 137 -0.94 -7.88 -12.04
C PRO A 137 -1.83 -7.59 -10.83
N LEU A 138 -3.07 -7.15 -11.07
CA LEU A 138 -4.01 -6.78 -10.00
C LEU A 138 -4.22 -7.90 -8.96
N VAL A 139 -4.29 -9.16 -9.40
CA VAL A 139 -4.41 -10.32 -8.48
C VAL A 139 -3.25 -10.39 -7.48
N GLN A 140 -2.03 -10.05 -7.90
CA GLN A 140 -0.85 -10.06 -7.05
C GLN A 140 -0.79 -8.82 -6.16
N MET A 141 -1.24 -7.68 -6.66
CA MET A 141 -1.35 -6.45 -5.89
C MET A 141 -2.40 -6.60 -4.76
N ASN A 142 -3.54 -7.23 -5.06
CA ASN A 142 -4.53 -7.60 -4.05
C ASN A 142 -3.97 -8.60 -3.02
N ALA A 143 -3.16 -9.57 -3.47
CA ALA A 143 -2.48 -10.49 -2.55
C ALA A 143 -1.50 -9.76 -1.62
N LEU A 144 -0.77 -8.75 -2.12
CA LEU A 144 0.09 -7.87 -1.31
C LEU A 144 -0.74 -7.09 -0.27
N MET A 145 -1.87 -6.50 -0.66
CA MET A 145 -2.76 -5.82 0.30
C MET A 145 -3.31 -6.78 1.36
N GLY A 146 -3.62 -8.02 0.99
CA GLY A 146 -4.03 -9.08 1.91
C GLY A 146 -2.96 -9.41 2.96
N ILE A 147 -1.70 -9.58 2.55
CA ILE A 147 -0.62 -9.84 3.51
C ILE A 147 -0.33 -8.63 4.39
N ILE A 148 -0.33 -7.40 3.85
CA ILE A 148 -0.16 -6.16 4.62
C ILE A 148 -1.22 -6.05 5.72
N SER A 149 -2.49 -6.31 5.38
CA SER A 149 -3.59 -6.32 6.35
C SER A 149 -3.36 -7.37 7.44
N SER A 150 -3.01 -8.60 7.04
CA SER A 150 -2.75 -9.71 7.98
C SER A 150 -1.62 -9.41 8.96
N VAL A 151 -0.46 -8.92 8.48
CA VAL A 151 0.69 -8.63 9.35
C VAL A 151 0.41 -7.45 10.29
N LEU A 152 -0.36 -6.45 9.84
CA LEU A 152 -0.78 -5.34 10.71
C LEU A 152 -1.72 -5.83 11.81
N ILE A 153 -2.73 -6.64 11.48
CA ILE A 153 -3.68 -7.20 12.45
C ILE A 153 -2.93 -8.03 13.49
N GLU A 154 -2.04 -8.92 13.04
CA GLU A 154 -1.23 -9.75 13.94
C GLU A 154 -0.39 -8.88 14.88
N SER A 155 0.31 -7.88 14.34
CA SER A 155 1.14 -6.99 15.16
C SER A 155 0.31 -6.22 16.19
N ILE A 156 -0.78 -5.57 15.78
CA ILE A 156 -1.64 -4.79 16.66
C ILE A 156 -2.26 -5.67 17.75
N SER A 157 -2.63 -6.92 17.43
CA SER A 157 -3.23 -7.85 18.39
C SER A 157 -2.30 -8.16 19.59
N GLN A 158 -0.99 -8.04 19.39
CA GLN A 158 0.05 -8.31 20.39
C GLN A 158 0.50 -7.06 21.17
N TRP A 159 -0.03 -5.87 20.86
CA TRP A 159 0.40 -4.66 21.55
C TRP A 159 -0.07 -4.61 23.01
N PRO A 160 0.78 -4.10 23.93
CA PRO A 160 0.47 -4.01 25.35
C PRO A 160 -0.43 -2.80 25.67
N ILE A 161 -1.57 -2.68 24.99
CA ILE A 161 -2.63 -1.67 25.21
C ILE A 161 -3.95 -2.37 25.56
N ASP A 162 -5.01 -1.64 25.92
CA ASP A 162 -6.30 -2.26 26.19
C ASP A 162 -6.93 -2.89 24.93
N ALA A 163 -7.82 -3.86 25.14
CA ALA A 163 -8.41 -4.63 24.04
C ALA A 163 -9.25 -3.75 23.10
N ASP A 164 -9.96 -2.76 23.64
CA ASP A 164 -10.80 -1.86 22.84
C ASP A 164 -9.94 -0.93 21.98
N ALA A 165 -8.81 -0.44 22.50
CA ALA A 165 -7.85 0.35 21.74
C ALA A 165 -7.20 -0.48 20.62
N ARG A 166 -6.86 -1.76 20.87
CA ARG A 166 -6.41 -2.66 19.79
C ARG A 166 -7.47 -2.80 18.70
N LEU A 167 -8.71 -3.08 19.08
CA LEU A 167 -9.82 -3.24 18.14
C LEU A 167 -10.05 -1.97 17.31
N ARG A 168 -10.13 -0.79 17.95
CA ARG A 168 -10.28 0.49 17.25
C ARG A 168 -9.12 0.75 16.28
N THR A 169 -7.89 0.41 16.67
CA THR A 169 -6.72 0.54 15.80
C THR A 169 -6.81 -0.38 14.59
N ILE A 170 -7.17 -1.64 14.79
CA ILE A 170 -7.38 -2.61 13.71
C ILE A 170 -8.46 -2.11 12.74
N GLN A 171 -9.58 -1.60 13.26
CA GLN A 171 -10.66 -1.06 12.44
C GLN A 171 -10.21 0.17 11.63
N ALA A 172 -9.49 1.11 12.25
CA ALA A 172 -8.99 2.30 11.58
C ALA A 172 -8.03 1.95 10.43
N PHE A 173 -7.07 1.04 10.66
CA PHE A 173 -6.19 0.55 9.60
C PHE A 173 -6.92 -0.24 8.53
N ASN A 174 -7.89 -1.08 8.89
CA ASN A 174 -8.68 -1.83 7.89
C ASN A 174 -9.39 -0.88 6.94
N LYS A 175 -10.07 0.15 7.46
CA LYS A 175 -10.73 1.18 6.64
C LYS A 175 -9.73 1.90 5.73
N LEU A 176 -8.59 2.33 6.27
CA LEU A 176 -7.52 2.97 5.51
C LEU A 176 -6.96 2.08 4.39
N LEU A 177 -6.74 0.79 4.66
CA LEU A 177 -6.23 -0.15 3.67
C LEU A 177 -7.24 -0.40 2.55
N TRP A 178 -8.55 -0.39 2.84
CA TRP A 178 -9.58 -0.45 1.80
C TRP A 178 -9.58 0.79 0.90
N ILE A 179 -9.40 1.99 1.47
CA ILE A 179 -9.21 3.22 0.69
C ILE A 179 -7.96 3.11 -0.18
N GLN A 180 -6.81 2.72 0.38
CA GLN A 180 -5.59 2.52 -0.40
C GLN A 180 -5.77 1.47 -1.51
N ASN A 181 -6.50 0.38 -1.24
CA ASN A 181 -6.76 -0.67 -2.21
C ASN A 181 -7.63 -0.19 -3.38
N ASP A 182 -8.61 0.69 -3.14
CA ASP A 182 -9.35 1.34 -4.22
C ASP A 182 -8.44 2.25 -5.06
N PHE A 183 -7.63 3.10 -4.41
CA PHE A 183 -6.64 3.94 -5.11
C PHE A 183 -5.61 3.14 -5.90
N ILE A 184 -5.28 1.93 -5.48
CA ILE A 184 -4.50 0.99 -6.28
C ILE A 184 -5.34 0.53 -7.48
N THR A 185 -6.52 -0.03 -7.22
CA THR A 185 -7.37 -0.70 -8.22
C THR A 185 -7.79 0.22 -9.35
N ARG A 186 -8.04 1.51 -9.09
CA ARG A 186 -8.42 2.48 -10.14
C ARG A 186 -7.37 2.58 -11.26
N HIS A 187 -6.09 2.36 -10.97
CA HIS A 187 -5.04 2.39 -12.00
C HIS A 187 -5.00 1.13 -12.86
N TYR A 188 -5.74 0.08 -12.51
CA TYR A 188 -5.87 -1.14 -13.29
C TYR A 188 -7.10 -1.15 -14.20
N GLN A 189 -8.09 -0.28 -13.95
CA GLN A 189 -9.36 -0.25 -14.68
C GLN A 189 -9.21 0.29 -16.12
N GLY A 190 -8.19 1.11 -16.40
CA GLY A 190 -7.92 1.63 -17.76
C GLY A 190 -7.11 0.70 -18.68
N ALA A 191 -6.50 -0.37 -18.16
CA ALA A 191 -5.63 -1.26 -18.94
C ALA A 191 -6.38 -2.32 -19.76
N SER A 192 -7.68 -2.51 -19.52
CA SER A 192 -8.50 -3.52 -20.20
C SER A 192 -9.11 -3.05 -21.53
N ILE A 193 -9.08 -1.75 -21.84
CA ILE A 193 -9.71 -1.20 -23.04
C ILE A 193 -8.76 -1.24 -24.26
N SER A 194 -7.44 -1.25 -24.06
CA SER A 194 -6.47 -1.21 -25.18
C SER A 194 -6.06 -2.58 -25.73
N ALA A 195 -6.63 -3.68 -25.25
CA ALA A 195 -6.35 -5.04 -25.72
C ALA A 195 -7.45 -5.59 -26.65
N ALA A 196 -8.41 -4.75 -27.03
CA ALA A 196 -9.56 -5.10 -27.87
C ALA A 196 -9.62 -4.32 -29.20
N GLU A 197 -8.52 -3.70 -29.62
CA GLU A 197 -8.30 -3.16 -30.98
C GLU A 197 -7.14 -3.87 -31.66
#